data_AF-A0A7I7WIX6-F1
#
_entry.id   AF-A0A7I7WIX6-F1
#
_cell.length_a   1.000
_cell.length_b   1.000
_cell.length_c   1.000
_cell.angle_alpha   90.00
_cell.angle_beta   90.00
_cell.angle_gamma   90.00
#
_symmetry.space_group_name_H-M   'P 1'
#
loop_
_entity.id
_entity.type
_entity.pdbx_description
1 polymer ?
#
loop_
_entity_poly.entity_id
_entity_poly.type
_entity_poly.pdbx_seq_one_letter_code
_entity_poly.pdbx_strand_id
1 'polypeptide(L)'
;MADDVRPAALEDDVDDVADEPVERRSRAKRFGHGVIDRLPQLGVVIVGGLALCLSFPPFGWWYLAFVAFALLSWVLTRETTTVAGGFGYGFLFGLTFYLPLLPWISGFVGPVPWLALCMLEALFPALFGALAVAVRRLPGWPLWFAGLWAAQEWLKSTVPFGGFPWGVVAYSQTDGPQVSLAQVGGAPLLSFAVVLIGFSVAAITLEIVKWWRSGSTRTARPPAVVIPGACVTVVLLLTALTWPQVRHSGMGADDEQPVTVAAVQGNVPRLGLEFNAQRRAVLDNHVRETERLADDVRAGRAQQPMFVIWPENSSDIDPLANPDANAEISAAADAIDAPILVGSVVAAPGYTRDNPVSNNSVIVWNPETGPDERHDKKIVQPFGEYLPWRSFFRLLSPYADRAGYFIPGSGDGVVHAAGVPIGVATCWEVIFDRATRESVRSGAQILAVPTNNATFDEAMSRQQLAFARLRAVEHDRYVVVAGTTGISAVIAPDGREIARTEFFEPAYLDAQVRLKTQLTAATRWGPLVEGVLAAIGVGALIAAMLHNGSFVRRLGMSTKGRGAK
;
A
#
# COMPACT_ATOMS: atom_id res chain seq x y z
N MET A 1 36.80 -29.84 -83.97
CA MET A 1 35.51 -29.51 -84.62
C MET A 1 34.45 -30.08 -83.70
N ALA A 2 33.74 -29.27 -82.90
CA ALA A 2 32.60 -28.43 -83.33
C ALA A 2 31.55 -29.34 -84.00
N ASP A 3 30.30 -29.50 -83.58
CA ASP A 3 29.31 -28.70 -82.84
C ASP A 3 28.24 -29.67 -82.26
N ASP A 4 27.70 -29.50 -81.05
CA ASP A 4 26.48 -28.76 -80.66
C ASP A 4 25.19 -29.09 -81.46
N VAL A 5 24.22 -29.78 -80.82
CA VAL A 5 22.76 -29.53 -80.91
C VAL A 5 22.06 -30.10 -79.65
N ARG A 6 21.26 -29.25 -78.96
CA ARG A 6 20.47 -29.46 -77.73
C ARG A 6 19.35 -30.53 -77.85
N PRO A 7 18.70 -30.96 -76.73
CA PRO A 7 17.50 -30.24 -76.26
C PRO A 7 17.21 -30.21 -74.73
N ALA A 8 16.39 -29.22 -74.38
CA ALA A 8 15.34 -29.16 -73.35
C ALA A 8 15.69 -29.22 -71.84
N ALA A 9 15.52 -28.06 -71.21
CA ALA A 9 15.24 -27.90 -69.78
C ALA A 9 13.72 -28.02 -69.52
N LEU A 10 13.35 -28.61 -68.38
CA LEU A 10 12.14 -28.42 -67.55
C LEU A 10 12.41 -29.19 -66.24
N GLU A 11 12.81 -28.47 -65.19
CA GLU A 11 12.00 -28.23 -63.97
C GLU A 11 11.99 -29.43 -62.99
N ASP A 12 12.81 -29.34 -61.95
CA ASP A 12 12.49 -29.87 -60.63
C ASP A 12 12.77 -28.75 -59.60
N ASP A 13 11.68 -28.13 -59.16
CA ASP A 13 11.54 -27.41 -57.90
C ASP A 13 11.94 -28.35 -56.76
N VAL A 14 12.98 -28.04 -55.98
CA VAL A 14 13.02 -28.14 -54.49
C VAL A 14 14.33 -27.49 -54.04
N ASP A 15 14.28 -26.24 -53.58
CA ASP A 15 15.25 -25.73 -52.60
C ASP A 15 14.75 -24.39 -52.05
N ASP A 16 13.77 -24.42 -51.14
CA ASP A 16 13.61 -23.32 -50.16
C ASP A 16 12.77 -23.69 -48.93
N VAL A 17 13.04 -24.81 -48.23
CA VAL A 17 12.45 -25.06 -46.89
C VAL A 17 13.38 -25.95 -46.04
N ALA A 18 14.46 -25.41 -45.46
CA ALA A 18 15.24 -26.23 -44.51
C ALA A 18 16.03 -25.54 -43.38
N ASP A 19 16.06 -24.21 -43.25
CA ASP A 19 16.95 -23.57 -42.24
C ASP A 19 16.28 -23.05 -40.94
N GLU A 20 14.95 -23.00 -40.85
CA GLU A 20 14.27 -22.55 -39.61
C GLU A 20 14.27 -23.51 -38.39
N PRO A 21 14.28 -24.86 -38.51
CA PRO A 21 14.04 -25.73 -37.35
C PRO A 21 15.27 -25.99 -36.46
N VAL A 22 16.50 -25.84 -37.00
CA VAL A 22 17.75 -26.12 -36.27
C VAL A 22 18.10 -24.98 -35.32
N GLU A 23 17.95 -23.73 -35.77
CA GLU A 23 18.24 -22.54 -34.97
C GLU A 23 17.28 -22.39 -33.78
N ARG A 24 16.00 -22.75 -33.97
CA ARG A 24 14.96 -22.73 -32.94
C ARG A 24 15.20 -23.81 -31.86
N ARG A 25 15.65 -25.02 -32.24
CA ARG A 25 16.04 -26.09 -31.29
C ARG A 25 17.30 -25.73 -30.50
N SER A 26 18.27 -25.06 -31.13
CA SER A 26 19.49 -24.53 -30.49
C SER A 26 19.16 -23.46 -29.42
N ARG A 27 18.28 -22.52 -29.76
CA ARG A 27 17.78 -21.49 -28.83
C ARG A 27 17.02 -22.07 -27.64
N ALA A 28 16.15 -23.06 -27.87
CA ALA A 28 15.41 -23.73 -26.81
C ALA A 28 16.32 -24.51 -25.85
N LYS A 29 17.35 -25.20 -26.36
CA LYS A 29 18.35 -25.88 -25.51
C LYS A 29 19.22 -24.90 -24.73
N ARG A 30 19.67 -23.79 -25.34
CA ARG A 30 20.42 -22.72 -24.62
C ARG A 30 19.57 -22.04 -23.56
N PHE A 31 18.29 -21.81 -23.85
CA PHE A 31 17.33 -21.29 -22.88
C PHE A 31 17.16 -22.26 -21.71
N GLY A 32 16.93 -23.55 -21.99
CA GLY A 32 16.78 -24.60 -20.96
C GLY A 32 17.99 -24.73 -20.03
N HIS A 33 19.21 -24.79 -20.58
CA HIS A 33 20.43 -24.81 -19.75
C HIS A 33 20.58 -23.51 -18.94
N GLY A 34 20.28 -22.36 -19.56
CA GLY A 34 20.29 -21.08 -18.88
C GLY A 34 19.26 -20.95 -17.75
N VAL A 35 18.14 -21.67 -17.79
CA VAL A 35 17.18 -21.75 -16.67
C VAL A 35 17.73 -22.66 -15.57
N ILE A 36 18.26 -23.84 -15.93
CA ILE A 36 18.84 -24.81 -14.97
C ILE A 36 19.96 -24.16 -14.15
N ASP A 37 20.89 -23.45 -14.80
CA ASP A 37 22.00 -22.76 -14.15
C ASP A 37 21.55 -21.62 -13.21
N ARG A 38 20.31 -21.15 -13.36
CA ARG A 38 19.69 -20.07 -12.59
C ARG A 38 18.66 -20.56 -11.57
N LEU A 39 18.38 -21.86 -11.50
CA LEU A 39 17.40 -22.43 -10.55
C LEU A 39 17.66 -22.01 -9.10
N PRO A 40 18.90 -22.00 -8.57
CA PRO A 40 19.16 -21.53 -7.21
C PRO A 40 18.74 -20.07 -7.00
N GLN A 41 19.04 -19.19 -7.96
CA GLN A 41 18.71 -17.77 -7.90
C GLN A 41 17.19 -17.56 -8.01
N LEU A 42 16.52 -18.28 -8.90
CA LEU A 42 15.07 -18.26 -9.03
C LEU A 42 14.40 -18.72 -7.74
N GLY A 43 14.87 -19.83 -7.14
CA GLY A 43 14.38 -20.32 -5.86
C GLY A 43 14.55 -19.32 -4.73
N VAL A 44 15.73 -18.70 -4.61
CA VAL A 44 16.00 -17.68 -3.58
C VAL A 44 15.10 -16.45 -3.76
N VAL A 45 14.86 -16.01 -4.99
CA VAL A 45 13.95 -14.88 -5.29
C VAL A 45 12.50 -15.23 -4.91
N ILE A 46 12.04 -16.43 -5.26
CA ILE A 46 10.69 -16.88 -4.93
C ILE A 46 10.50 -16.91 -3.41
N VAL A 47 11.44 -17.53 -2.68
CA VAL A 47 11.43 -17.57 -1.20
C VAL A 47 11.48 -16.16 -0.62
N GLY A 48 12.27 -15.25 -1.21
CA GLY A 48 12.32 -13.85 -0.79
C GLY A 48 10.97 -13.15 -0.92
N GLY A 49 10.30 -13.26 -2.06
CA GLY A 49 8.99 -12.61 -2.26
C GLY A 49 7.89 -13.21 -1.38
N LEU A 50 7.90 -14.54 -1.16
CA LEU A 50 7.00 -15.19 -0.21
C LEU A 50 7.28 -14.78 1.25
N ALA A 51 8.56 -14.67 1.63
CA ALA A 51 8.94 -14.17 2.95
C ALA A 51 8.46 -12.73 3.16
N LEU A 52 8.52 -11.88 2.12
CA LEU A 52 7.93 -10.55 2.19
C LEU A 52 6.41 -10.64 2.37
N CYS A 53 5.69 -11.50 1.63
CA CYS A 53 4.25 -11.68 1.81
C CYS A 53 3.89 -12.11 3.25
N LEU A 54 4.63 -13.04 3.84
CA LEU A 54 4.41 -13.52 5.21
C LEU A 54 4.71 -12.46 6.28
N SER A 55 5.42 -11.38 5.93
CA SER A 55 5.59 -10.25 6.84
C SER A 55 4.33 -9.39 6.98
N PHE A 56 3.41 -9.43 6.02
CA PHE A 56 2.16 -8.67 6.05
C PHE A 56 1.06 -9.44 6.81
N PRO A 57 0.02 -8.73 7.30
CA PRO A 57 -1.20 -9.38 7.76
C PRO A 57 -1.82 -10.31 6.69
N PRO A 58 -2.40 -11.45 7.08
CA PRO A 58 -2.73 -11.85 8.46
C PRO A 58 -1.59 -12.49 9.27
N PHE A 59 -0.44 -12.80 8.66
CA PHE A 59 0.66 -13.50 9.34
C PHE A 59 1.47 -12.57 10.25
N GLY A 60 1.83 -11.38 9.76
CA GLY A 60 2.49 -10.35 10.57
C GLY A 60 3.90 -10.70 11.04
N TRP A 61 4.60 -11.64 10.38
CA TRP A 61 5.97 -12.03 10.73
C TRP A 61 6.98 -10.99 10.24
N TRP A 62 6.93 -9.80 10.84
CA TRP A 62 7.66 -8.59 10.43
C TRP A 62 9.15 -8.81 10.14
N TYR A 63 9.80 -9.72 10.88
CA TYR A 63 11.22 -10.04 10.72
C TYR A 63 11.56 -10.69 9.37
N LEU A 64 10.59 -11.31 8.69
CA LEU A 64 10.80 -11.90 7.37
C LEU A 64 11.00 -10.85 6.28
N ALA A 65 10.59 -9.60 6.50
CA ALA A 65 10.89 -8.51 5.58
C ALA A 65 12.42 -8.32 5.44
N PHE A 66 13.18 -8.34 6.54
CA PHE A 66 14.65 -8.24 6.46
C PHE A 66 15.26 -9.41 5.66
N VAL A 67 14.74 -10.62 5.87
CA VAL A 67 15.18 -11.83 5.17
C VAL A 67 14.89 -11.71 3.68
N ALA A 68 13.70 -11.25 3.30
CA ALA A 68 13.31 -11.05 1.91
C ALA A 68 14.28 -10.14 1.16
N PHE A 69 14.64 -8.99 1.74
CA PHE A 69 15.58 -8.04 1.13
C PHE A 69 17.03 -8.53 1.16
N ALA A 70 17.41 -9.30 2.18
CA ALA A 70 18.71 -9.97 2.19
C ALA A 70 18.85 -11.00 1.05
N LEU A 71 17.81 -11.80 0.81
CA LEU A 71 17.77 -12.79 -0.28
C LEU A 71 17.75 -12.13 -1.66
N LEU A 72 16.94 -11.08 -1.84
CA LEU A 72 16.89 -10.34 -3.09
C LEU A 72 18.25 -9.72 -3.43
N SER A 73 18.88 -9.04 -2.46
CA SER A 73 20.20 -8.43 -2.68
C SER A 73 21.31 -9.45 -2.93
N TRP A 74 21.25 -10.64 -2.32
CA TRP A 74 22.17 -11.73 -2.63
C TRP A 74 22.15 -12.07 -4.13
N VAL A 75 20.97 -12.15 -4.76
CA VAL A 75 20.85 -12.43 -6.21
C VAL A 75 21.30 -11.24 -7.06
N LEU A 76 20.93 -10.02 -6.69
CA LEU A 76 21.24 -8.81 -7.47
C LEU A 76 22.73 -8.42 -7.42
N THR A 77 23.46 -8.80 -6.38
CA THR A 77 24.89 -8.52 -6.23
C THR A 77 25.81 -9.55 -6.90
N ARG A 78 25.29 -10.68 -7.40
CA ARG A 78 26.11 -11.67 -8.12
C ARG A 78 26.64 -11.12 -9.43
N GLU A 79 27.92 -11.34 -9.70
CA GLU A 79 28.57 -10.85 -10.94
C GLU A 79 27.86 -11.34 -12.22
N THR A 80 27.27 -12.53 -12.18
CA THR A 80 26.53 -13.14 -13.29
C THR A 80 25.18 -12.47 -13.57
N THR A 81 24.66 -11.67 -12.65
CA THR A 81 23.39 -10.96 -12.83
C THR A 81 23.60 -9.73 -13.70
N THR A 82 22.96 -9.69 -14.87
CA THR A 82 22.94 -8.55 -15.79
C THR A 82 21.82 -7.58 -15.43
N VAL A 83 21.77 -6.37 -16.01
CA VAL A 83 20.68 -5.42 -15.78
C VAL A 83 19.32 -6.03 -16.15
N ALA A 84 19.23 -6.71 -17.30
CA ALA A 84 18.02 -7.43 -17.71
C ALA A 84 17.70 -8.61 -16.77
N GLY A 85 18.74 -9.28 -16.24
CA GLY A 85 18.57 -10.30 -15.20
C GLY A 85 18.02 -9.70 -13.90
N GLY A 86 18.53 -8.54 -13.48
CA GLY A 86 18.02 -7.79 -12.32
C GLY A 86 16.56 -7.41 -12.49
N PHE A 87 16.17 -6.96 -13.68
CA PHE A 87 14.77 -6.73 -14.03
C PHE A 87 13.92 -8.00 -13.85
N GLY A 88 14.34 -9.13 -14.44
CA GLY A 88 13.60 -10.39 -14.34
C GLY A 88 13.51 -10.94 -12.90
N TYR A 89 14.59 -10.86 -12.12
CA TYR A 89 14.58 -11.28 -10.72
C TYR A 89 13.73 -10.36 -9.85
N GLY A 90 13.79 -9.04 -10.06
CA GLY A 90 12.90 -8.09 -9.39
C GLY A 90 11.43 -8.33 -9.75
N PHE A 91 11.12 -8.60 -11.01
CA PHE A 91 9.78 -8.94 -11.46
C PHE A 91 9.25 -10.21 -10.81
N LEU A 92 10.06 -11.28 -10.78
CA LEU A 92 9.67 -12.52 -10.12
C LEU A 92 9.47 -12.35 -8.61
N PHE A 93 10.35 -11.59 -7.94
CA PHE A 93 10.21 -11.23 -6.53
C PHE A 93 8.88 -10.51 -6.28
N GLY A 94 8.54 -9.53 -7.12
CA GLY A 94 7.29 -8.79 -7.06
C GLY A 94 6.08 -9.70 -7.29
N LEU A 95 6.11 -10.59 -8.29
CA LEU A 95 5.00 -11.51 -8.56
C LEU A 95 4.75 -12.47 -7.40
N THR A 96 5.79 -13.07 -6.83
CA THR A 96 5.64 -13.99 -5.69
C THR A 96 5.23 -13.30 -4.40
N PHE A 97 5.38 -11.97 -4.34
CA PHE A 97 4.85 -11.14 -3.27
C PHE A 97 3.38 -10.74 -3.52
N TYR A 98 3.07 -10.12 -4.66
CA TYR A 98 1.75 -9.50 -4.89
C TYR A 98 0.63 -10.51 -5.18
N LEU A 99 0.92 -11.63 -5.87
CA LEU A 99 -0.09 -12.65 -6.14
C LEU A 99 -0.75 -13.17 -4.85
N PRO A 100 0.00 -13.67 -3.85
CA PRO A 100 -0.60 -14.12 -2.59
C PRO A 100 -1.06 -12.98 -1.67
N LEU A 101 -0.57 -11.74 -1.85
CA LEU A 101 -0.97 -10.60 -1.03
C LEU A 101 -2.35 -10.03 -1.41
N LEU A 102 -2.69 -10.06 -2.71
CA LEU A 102 -3.87 -9.38 -3.28
C LEU A 102 -5.00 -10.32 -3.80
N PRO A 103 -5.19 -11.57 -3.32
CA PRO A 103 -6.19 -12.47 -3.91
C PRO A 103 -7.63 -11.92 -3.81
N TRP A 104 -7.90 -11.07 -2.80
CA TRP A 104 -9.19 -10.40 -2.61
C TRP A 104 -9.63 -9.53 -3.78
N ILE A 105 -8.69 -8.99 -4.59
CA ILE A 105 -9.00 -8.25 -5.82
C ILE A 105 -9.75 -9.15 -6.82
N SER A 106 -9.42 -10.44 -6.87
CA SER A 106 -10.08 -11.40 -7.76
C SER A 106 -11.57 -11.56 -7.40
N GLY A 107 -11.90 -11.54 -6.11
CA GLY A 107 -13.29 -11.57 -5.64
C GLY A 107 -14.07 -10.29 -6.00
N PHE A 108 -13.36 -9.15 -6.09
CA PHE A 108 -13.96 -7.85 -6.36
C PHE A 108 -14.20 -7.59 -7.85
N VAL A 109 -13.18 -7.77 -8.70
CA VAL A 109 -13.21 -7.40 -10.13
C VAL A 109 -12.88 -8.56 -11.07
N GLY A 110 -12.69 -9.76 -10.53
CA GLY A 110 -12.37 -10.97 -11.29
C GLY A 110 -10.87 -11.24 -11.45
N PRO A 111 -10.52 -12.44 -11.94
CA PRO A 111 -9.14 -12.91 -11.98
C PRO A 111 -8.26 -12.16 -12.98
N VAL A 112 -8.83 -11.67 -14.09
CA VAL A 112 -8.05 -10.97 -15.13
C VAL A 112 -7.53 -9.60 -14.63
N PRO A 113 -8.36 -8.69 -14.07
CA PRO A 113 -7.84 -7.47 -13.48
C PRO A 113 -6.89 -7.70 -12.30
N TRP A 114 -7.13 -8.73 -11.47
CA TRP A 114 -6.23 -9.11 -10.39
C TRP A 114 -4.83 -9.47 -10.90
N LEU A 115 -4.74 -10.36 -11.89
CA LEU A 115 -3.45 -10.75 -12.48
C LEU A 115 -2.77 -9.56 -13.16
N ALA A 116 -3.53 -8.73 -13.89
CA ALA A 116 -3.00 -7.52 -14.52
C ALA A 116 -2.42 -6.53 -13.50
N LEU A 117 -3.12 -6.31 -12.39
CA LEU A 117 -2.64 -5.47 -11.29
C LEU A 117 -1.37 -6.05 -10.68
N CYS A 118 -1.34 -7.35 -10.35
CA CYS A 118 -0.14 -7.98 -9.78
C CYS A 118 1.07 -7.88 -10.72
N MET A 119 0.86 -8.03 -12.04
CA MET A 119 1.92 -7.86 -13.03
C MET A 119 2.41 -6.41 -13.08
N LEU A 120 1.49 -5.43 -13.07
CA LEU A 120 1.83 -4.01 -13.05
C LEU A 120 2.62 -3.65 -11.79
N GLU A 121 2.15 -4.07 -10.62
CA GLU A 121 2.82 -3.87 -9.32
C GLU A 121 4.20 -4.53 -9.29
N ALA A 122 4.37 -5.70 -9.91
CA ALA A 122 5.66 -6.38 -10.02
C ALA A 122 6.67 -5.65 -10.93
N LEU A 123 6.23 -4.72 -11.80
CA LEU A 123 7.15 -3.90 -12.59
C LEU A 123 7.96 -2.93 -11.73
N PHE A 124 7.48 -2.51 -10.57
CA PHE A 124 8.22 -1.59 -9.70
C PHE A 124 9.42 -2.27 -9.02
N PRO A 125 9.28 -3.47 -8.39
CA PRO A 125 10.42 -4.29 -7.99
C PRO A 125 11.33 -4.69 -9.17
N ALA A 126 10.78 -4.90 -10.38
CA ALA A 126 11.58 -5.16 -11.58
C ALA A 126 12.48 -3.98 -11.95
N LEU A 127 11.91 -2.77 -11.97
CA LEU A 127 12.65 -1.53 -12.20
C LEU A 127 13.73 -1.35 -11.14
N PHE A 128 13.40 -1.55 -9.86
CA PHE A 128 14.38 -1.56 -8.78
C PHE A 128 15.51 -2.57 -9.06
N GLY A 129 15.20 -3.81 -9.41
CA GLY A 129 16.21 -4.84 -9.66
C GLY A 129 17.17 -4.46 -10.79
N ALA A 130 16.67 -3.84 -11.87
CA ALA A 130 17.51 -3.34 -12.96
C ALA A 130 18.46 -2.22 -12.48
N LEU A 131 17.93 -1.24 -11.74
CA LEU A 131 18.67 -0.09 -11.23
C LEU A 131 19.69 -0.49 -10.14
N ALA A 132 19.31 -1.42 -9.26
CA ALA A 132 20.17 -2.01 -8.25
C ALA A 132 21.40 -2.66 -8.88
N VAL A 133 21.24 -3.42 -9.98
CA VAL A 133 22.37 -4.01 -10.70
C VAL A 133 23.29 -2.94 -11.30
N ALA A 134 22.76 -1.79 -11.72
CA ALA A 134 23.55 -0.68 -12.24
C ALA A 134 24.40 0.00 -11.16
N VAL A 135 23.90 0.10 -9.92
CA VAL A 135 24.58 0.81 -8.81
C VAL A 135 25.32 -0.11 -7.84
N ARG A 136 25.17 -1.44 -7.91
CA ARG A 136 25.75 -2.41 -6.94
C ARG A 136 27.28 -2.34 -6.76
N ARG A 137 27.99 -1.71 -7.70
CA ARG A 137 29.46 -1.56 -7.66
C ARG A 137 29.90 -0.32 -6.88
N LEU A 138 28.98 0.58 -6.55
CA LEU A 138 29.30 1.74 -5.73
C LEU A 138 29.59 1.32 -4.28
N PRO A 139 30.56 1.95 -3.60
CA PRO A 139 30.78 1.72 -2.19
C PRO A 139 29.53 2.11 -1.39
N GLY A 140 29.21 1.33 -0.36
CA GLY A 140 27.99 1.54 0.42
C GLY A 140 26.70 1.16 -0.30
N TRP A 141 26.74 0.22 -1.25
CA TRP A 141 25.57 -0.24 -2.02
C TRP A 141 24.27 -0.50 -1.23
N PRO A 142 24.27 -0.96 0.04
CA PRO A 142 23.01 -1.14 0.78
C PRO A 142 22.21 0.15 0.92
N LEU A 143 22.89 1.29 1.10
CA LEU A 143 22.27 2.62 1.20
C LEU A 143 21.60 3.01 -0.12
N TRP A 144 22.29 2.79 -1.23
CA TRP A 144 21.79 3.08 -2.57
C TRP A 144 20.60 2.19 -2.94
N PHE A 145 20.66 0.90 -2.57
CA PHE A 145 19.53 -0.01 -2.76
C PHE A 145 18.32 0.44 -1.94
N ALA A 146 18.52 0.83 -0.67
CA ALA A 146 17.42 1.34 0.16
C ALA A 146 16.80 2.61 -0.43
N GLY A 147 17.61 3.56 -0.92
CA GLY A 147 17.10 4.76 -1.59
C GLY A 147 16.36 4.48 -2.89
N LEU A 148 16.85 3.52 -3.69
CA LEU A 148 16.15 3.07 -4.90
C LEU A 148 14.84 2.36 -4.58
N TRP A 149 14.77 1.62 -3.48
CA TRP A 149 13.53 1.00 -3.02
C TRP A 149 12.52 2.06 -2.57
N ALA A 150 12.95 3.07 -1.80
CA ALA A 150 12.10 4.19 -1.42
C ALA A 150 11.57 4.95 -2.65
N ALA A 151 12.43 5.18 -3.67
CA ALA A 151 12.02 5.83 -4.90
C ALA A 151 10.97 5.03 -5.70
N GLN A 152 11.07 3.70 -5.76
CA GLN A 152 10.05 2.89 -6.43
C GLN A 152 8.74 2.80 -5.64
N GLU A 153 8.78 2.75 -4.29
CA GLU A 153 7.57 2.80 -3.47
C GLU A 153 6.85 4.13 -3.65
N TRP A 154 7.58 5.25 -3.64
CA TRP A 154 7.02 6.57 -3.92
C TRP A 154 6.36 6.62 -5.31
N LEU A 155 7.06 6.12 -6.35
CA LEU A 155 6.54 6.11 -7.71
C LEU A 155 5.23 5.30 -7.80
N LYS A 156 5.21 4.11 -7.21
CA LYS A 156 4.07 3.20 -7.15
C LYS A 156 2.89 3.78 -6.37
N SER A 157 3.19 4.53 -5.32
CA SER A 157 2.21 5.19 -4.45
C SER A 157 1.67 6.51 -5.03
N THR A 158 2.20 6.96 -6.18
CA THR A 158 1.79 8.21 -6.83
C THR A 158 1.19 8.00 -8.22
N VAL A 159 1.71 7.02 -8.98
CA VAL A 159 1.38 6.83 -10.41
C VAL A 159 1.13 5.36 -10.71
N PRO A 160 0.13 5.02 -11.55
CA PRO A 160 -0.88 5.89 -12.16
C PRO A 160 -2.08 6.19 -11.25
N PHE A 161 -2.92 7.16 -11.63
CA PHE A 161 -4.24 7.43 -11.02
C PHE A 161 -4.22 7.74 -9.51
N GLY A 162 -3.16 8.36 -9.01
CA GLY A 162 -2.99 8.63 -7.58
C GLY A 162 -2.29 7.50 -6.81
N GLY A 163 -1.91 6.41 -7.50
CA GLY A 163 -1.04 5.34 -7.00
C GLY A 163 -1.76 4.20 -6.30
N PHE A 164 -1.00 3.13 -6.03
CA PHE A 164 -1.45 1.93 -5.34
C PHE A 164 -0.43 1.57 -4.24
N PRO A 165 -0.49 2.21 -3.06
CA PRO A 165 0.49 2.01 -1.97
C PRO A 165 0.36 0.66 -1.24
N TRP A 166 -0.49 -0.26 -1.72
CA TRP A 166 -0.61 -1.59 -1.11
C TRP A 166 0.70 -2.38 -1.23
N GLY A 167 1.10 -3.05 -0.16
CA GLY A 167 2.37 -3.78 -0.14
C GLY A 167 3.62 -2.90 0.06
N VAL A 168 3.46 -1.61 0.39
CA VAL A 168 4.55 -0.79 0.94
C VAL A 168 5.09 -1.45 2.20
N VAL A 169 6.43 -1.59 2.29
CA VAL A 169 7.11 -2.42 3.30
C VAL A 169 6.78 -1.99 4.73
N ALA A 170 6.59 -0.70 4.99
CA ALA A 170 6.26 -0.18 6.31
C ALA A 170 5.05 -0.84 6.97
N TYR A 171 4.05 -1.24 6.17
CA TYR A 171 2.82 -1.85 6.69
C TYR A 171 3.02 -3.29 7.20
N SER A 172 4.17 -3.92 6.93
CA SER A 172 4.54 -5.20 7.55
C SER A 172 5.13 -5.07 8.95
N GLN A 173 5.39 -3.84 9.41
CA GLN A 173 6.14 -3.58 10.65
C GLN A 173 5.28 -3.10 11.81
N THR A 174 3.94 -3.16 11.71
CA THR A 174 3.02 -2.64 12.73
C THR A 174 3.17 -3.30 14.10
N ASP A 175 3.64 -4.56 14.15
CA ASP A 175 3.97 -5.28 15.38
C ASP A 175 5.47 -5.25 15.73
N GLY A 176 6.30 -4.69 14.85
CA GLY A 176 7.75 -4.65 14.98
C GLY A 176 8.24 -3.47 15.82
N PRO A 177 9.45 -3.57 16.42
CA PRO A 177 10.01 -2.49 17.22
C PRO A 177 10.25 -1.19 16.41
N GLN A 178 10.45 -1.34 15.10
CA GLN A 178 10.75 -0.23 14.18
C GLN A 178 9.54 0.64 13.86
N VAL A 179 8.32 0.23 14.24
CA VAL A 179 7.11 1.04 14.01
C VAL A 179 7.25 2.47 14.52
N SER A 180 8.03 2.67 15.59
CA SER A 180 8.32 3.98 16.18
C SER A 180 9.00 4.96 15.21
N LEU A 181 9.69 4.47 14.17
CA LEU A 181 10.29 5.32 13.14
C LEU A 181 9.25 6.02 12.26
N ALA A 182 8.01 5.49 12.20
CA ALA A 182 6.91 6.12 11.49
C ALA A 182 6.58 7.50 12.08
N GLN A 183 6.76 7.72 13.39
CA GLN A 183 6.57 9.03 14.02
C GLN A 183 7.58 10.09 13.51
N VAL A 184 8.74 9.65 13.00
CA VAL A 184 9.82 10.54 12.53
C VAL A 184 9.68 10.89 11.06
N GLY A 185 9.51 9.89 10.20
CA GLY A 185 9.54 10.06 8.75
C GLY A 185 8.47 9.28 8.00
N GLY A 186 7.43 8.84 8.72
CA GLY A 186 6.29 8.15 8.16
C GLY A 186 6.61 6.76 7.63
N ALA A 187 5.66 6.23 6.86
CA ALA A 187 5.85 4.98 6.12
C ALA A 187 7.16 4.96 5.28
N PRO A 188 7.53 6.04 4.55
CA PRO A 188 8.74 6.01 3.72
C PRO A 188 10.03 5.75 4.51
N LEU A 189 10.21 6.39 5.67
CA LEU A 189 11.40 6.17 6.50
C LEU A 189 11.42 4.76 7.11
N LEU A 190 10.25 4.25 7.53
CA LEU A 190 10.15 2.90 8.07
C LEU A 190 10.48 1.84 7.00
N SER A 191 9.89 1.94 5.81
CA SER A 191 10.25 1.08 4.67
C SER A 191 11.75 1.13 4.40
N PHE A 192 12.32 2.33 4.29
CA PHE A 192 13.74 2.52 4.03
C PHE A 192 14.61 1.86 5.10
N ALA A 193 14.29 2.02 6.38
CA ALA A 193 15.02 1.43 7.49
C ALA A 193 15.01 -0.10 7.43
N VAL A 194 13.85 -0.71 7.12
CA VAL A 194 13.70 -2.17 7.01
C VAL A 194 14.55 -2.72 5.88
N VAL A 195 14.41 -2.16 4.67
CA VAL A 195 15.16 -2.65 3.51
C VAL A 195 16.66 -2.40 3.68
N LEU A 196 17.05 -1.28 4.30
CA LEU A 196 18.45 -0.95 4.59
C LEU A 196 19.09 -1.98 5.52
N ILE A 197 18.38 -2.43 6.56
CA ILE A 197 18.87 -3.51 7.44
C ILE A 197 19.00 -4.81 6.65
N GLY A 198 17.99 -5.21 5.89
CA GLY A 198 18.04 -6.43 5.08
C GLY A 198 19.24 -6.44 4.11
N PHE A 199 19.45 -5.33 3.40
CA PHE A 199 20.60 -5.17 2.50
C PHE A 199 21.94 -5.10 3.24
N SER A 200 21.99 -4.45 4.41
CA SER A 200 23.22 -4.33 5.20
C SER A 200 23.65 -5.67 5.79
N VAL A 201 22.70 -6.46 6.30
CA VAL A 201 22.95 -7.83 6.80
C VAL A 201 23.47 -8.72 5.67
N ALA A 202 22.90 -8.63 4.46
CA ALA A 202 23.43 -9.33 3.30
C ALA A 202 24.86 -8.88 2.95
N ALA A 203 25.13 -7.57 2.96
CA ALA A 203 26.47 -7.03 2.69
C ALA A 203 27.51 -7.57 3.68
N ILE A 204 27.21 -7.52 4.98
CA ILE A 204 28.07 -8.03 6.04
C ILE A 204 28.33 -9.52 5.83
N THR A 205 27.28 -10.30 5.58
CA THR A 205 27.38 -11.75 5.37
C THR A 205 28.23 -12.09 4.15
N LEU A 206 28.04 -11.39 3.02
CA LEU A 206 28.83 -11.59 1.81
C LEU A 206 30.32 -11.27 2.03
N GLU A 207 30.65 -10.19 2.73
CA GLU A 207 32.03 -9.80 3.02
C GLU A 207 32.71 -10.77 4.00
N ILE A 208 32.00 -11.23 5.03
CA ILE A 208 32.52 -12.26 5.97
C ILE A 208 32.80 -13.57 5.24
N VAL A 209 31.87 -14.04 4.38
CA VAL A 209 32.05 -15.28 3.62
C VAL A 209 33.21 -15.16 2.64
N LYS A 210 33.37 -14.01 1.96
CA LYS A 210 34.55 -13.76 1.10
C LYS A 210 35.84 -13.80 1.91
N TRP A 211 35.87 -13.15 3.08
CA TRP A 211 37.02 -13.14 3.96
C TRP A 211 37.40 -14.55 4.43
N TRP A 212 36.44 -15.35 4.88
CA TRP A 212 36.67 -16.76 5.27
C TRP A 212 37.19 -17.62 4.11
N ARG A 213 36.62 -17.48 2.91
CA ARG A 213 37.07 -18.22 1.73
C ARG A 213 38.45 -17.79 1.23
N SER A 214 38.87 -16.56 1.54
CA SER A 214 40.18 -16.04 1.15
C SER A 214 41.35 -16.57 2.01
N GLY A 215 41.06 -17.35 3.05
CA GLY A 215 41.97 -18.23 3.79
C GLY A 215 43.38 -17.69 4.06
N SER A 216 43.64 -17.18 5.27
CA SER A 216 44.98 -16.97 5.90
C SER A 216 46.13 -16.45 5.01
N THR A 217 45.84 -15.70 3.94
CA THR A 217 46.86 -14.90 3.29
C THR A 217 46.93 -13.58 4.06
N ARG A 218 48.09 -13.25 4.64
CA ARG A 218 48.34 -12.01 5.43
C ARG A 218 48.06 -10.70 4.67
N THR A 219 47.62 -10.80 3.41
CA THR A 219 47.27 -9.72 2.49
C THR A 219 45.76 -9.56 2.27
N ALA A 220 44.91 -10.43 2.86
CA ALA A 220 43.46 -10.27 2.77
C ALA A 220 43.03 -8.98 3.47
N ARG A 221 42.52 -8.02 2.70
CA ARG A 221 41.94 -6.77 3.24
C ARG A 221 40.82 -7.14 4.24
N PRO A 222 40.72 -6.45 5.39
CA PRO A 222 39.64 -6.70 6.33
C PRO A 222 38.27 -6.54 5.63
N PRO A 223 37.24 -7.30 6.04
CA PRO A 223 35.94 -7.25 5.40
C PRO A 223 35.35 -5.85 5.50
N ALA A 224 34.77 -5.34 4.41
CA ALA A 224 34.25 -3.97 4.33
C ALA A 224 32.88 -3.82 5.03
N VAL A 225 32.84 -4.10 6.34
CA VAL A 225 31.61 -4.15 7.15
C VAL A 225 31.26 -2.82 7.84
N VAL A 226 32.15 -1.83 7.82
CA VAL A 226 31.99 -0.57 8.58
C VAL A 226 30.74 0.19 8.15
N ILE A 227 30.55 0.43 6.85
CA ILE A 227 29.39 1.20 6.35
C ILE A 227 28.07 0.44 6.60
N PRO A 228 27.92 -0.84 6.20
CA PRO A 228 26.72 -1.62 6.54
C PRO A 228 26.47 -1.72 8.05
N GLY A 229 27.52 -1.90 8.85
CA GLY A 229 27.43 -1.92 10.31
C GLY A 229 26.92 -0.60 10.87
N ALA A 230 27.47 0.53 10.41
CA ALA A 230 27.00 1.85 10.78
C ALA A 230 25.53 2.09 10.39
N CYS A 231 25.10 1.65 9.20
CA CYS A 231 23.70 1.73 8.79
C CYS A 231 22.78 0.99 9.77
N VAL A 232 23.12 -0.26 10.12
CA VAL A 232 22.35 -1.04 11.11
C VAL A 232 22.34 -0.35 12.46
N THR A 233 23.50 0.10 12.94
CA THR A 233 23.61 0.79 14.24
C THR A 233 22.76 2.06 14.27
N VAL A 234 22.80 2.90 13.23
CA VAL A 234 21.99 4.12 13.16
C VAL A 234 20.50 3.80 13.21
N VAL A 235 20.02 2.82 12.44
CA VAL A 235 18.59 2.44 12.46
C VAL A 235 18.17 1.93 13.84
N LEU A 236 18.98 1.07 14.47
CA LEU A 236 18.69 0.53 15.80
C LEU A 236 18.73 1.63 16.87
N LEU A 237 19.68 2.56 16.81
CA LEU A 237 19.76 3.69 17.71
C LEU A 237 18.55 4.62 17.56
N LEU A 238 18.17 4.96 16.32
CA LEU A 238 16.97 5.77 16.07
C LEU A 238 15.72 5.09 16.63
N THR A 239 15.58 3.78 16.41
CA THR A 239 14.47 2.99 16.97
C THR A 239 14.46 3.04 18.49
N ALA A 240 15.63 2.86 19.13
CA ALA A 240 15.75 2.90 20.59
C ALA A 240 15.45 4.29 21.18
N LEU A 241 15.76 5.37 20.44
CA LEU A 241 15.51 6.75 20.86
C LEU A 241 14.05 7.16 20.71
N THR A 242 13.34 6.68 19.69
CA THR A 242 11.93 7.03 19.42
C THR A 242 10.95 6.13 20.16
N TRP A 243 11.34 4.89 20.46
CA TRP A 243 10.47 3.90 21.10
C TRP A 243 9.81 4.36 22.42
N PRO A 244 10.55 4.96 23.39
CA PRO A 244 9.95 5.36 24.66
C PRO A 244 8.85 6.40 24.49
N GLN A 245 9.04 7.38 23.60
CA GLN A 245 8.04 8.44 23.35
C GLN A 245 6.76 7.87 22.74
N VAL A 246 6.88 7.00 21.73
CA VAL A 246 5.72 6.34 21.10
C VAL A 246 4.97 5.50 22.12
N ARG A 247 5.68 4.72 22.95
CA ARG A 247 5.06 3.92 24.01
C ARG A 247 4.40 4.75 25.10
N HIS A 248 5.01 5.86 25.51
CA HIS A 248 4.43 6.78 26.50
C HIS A 248 3.08 7.32 26.01
N SER A 249 3.03 7.78 24.76
CA SER A 249 1.80 8.27 24.14
C SER A 249 0.73 7.18 24.04
N GLY A 250 1.10 5.97 23.62
CA GLY A 250 0.17 4.83 23.52
C GLY A 250 -0.42 4.36 24.86
N MET A 251 0.31 4.55 25.97
CA MET A 251 -0.21 4.27 27.31
C MET A 251 -1.18 5.35 27.82
N GLY A 252 -1.34 6.46 27.09
CA GLY A 252 -2.10 7.61 27.54
C GLY A 252 -1.52 8.20 28.82
N ALA A 253 -0.19 8.20 28.97
CA ALA A 253 0.49 8.73 30.14
C ALA A 253 0.60 10.27 30.14
N ASP A 254 -0.05 10.92 29.18
CA ASP A 254 -0.14 12.37 29.09
C ASP A 254 -1.32 12.91 29.94
N ASP A 255 -1.26 14.18 30.31
CA ASP A 255 -2.23 14.83 31.22
C ASP A 255 -3.61 15.12 30.57
N GLU A 256 -3.83 14.72 29.32
CA GLU A 256 -5.05 15.00 28.56
C GLU A 256 -6.22 14.15 29.07
N GLN A 257 -7.35 14.77 29.44
CA GLN A 257 -8.51 14.04 29.93
C GLN A 257 -9.03 13.03 28.89
N PRO A 258 -9.31 11.77 29.29
CA PRO A 258 -9.90 10.79 28.38
C PRO A 258 -11.35 11.16 28.06
N VAL A 259 -11.73 10.91 26.81
CA VAL A 259 -13.11 11.02 26.30
C VAL A 259 -13.55 9.66 25.78
N THR A 260 -14.82 9.33 25.94
CA THR A 260 -15.35 8.09 25.38
C THR A 260 -15.80 8.33 23.94
N VAL A 261 -15.42 7.45 23.03
CA VAL A 261 -15.88 7.44 21.64
C VAL A 261 -16.45 6.07 21.31
N ALA A 262 -17.39 6.02 20.38
CA ALA A 262 -17.95 4.75 19.93
C ALA A 262 -17.77 4.51 18.43
N ALA A 263 -17.59 3.24 18.07
CA ALA A 263 -17.68 2.75 16.69
C ALA A 263 -18.82 1.73 16.61
N VAL A 264 -19.71 1.88 15.64
CA VAL A 264 -20.84 0.96 15.44
C VAL A 264 -20.60 0.12 14.19
N GLN A 265 -20.80 -1.19 14.31
CA GLN A 265 -20.67 -2.17 13.23
C GLN A 265 -22.03 -2.84 13.03
N GLY A 266 -22.82 -2.35 12.07
CA GLY A 266 -24.16 -2.88 11.82
C GLY A 266 -24.18 -4.25 11.13
N ASN A 267 -23.09 -4.62 10.44
CA ASN A 267 -23.04 -5.79 9.55
C ASN A 267 -23.99 -5.68 8.35
N VAL A 268 -23.87 -6.62 7.41
CA VAL A 268 -24.77 -6.76 6.25
C VAL A 268 -25.49 -8.10 6.28
N PRO A 269 -26.68 -8.22 5.68
CA PRO A 269 -27.39 -9.50 5.62
C PRO A 269 -26.64 -10.60 4.86
N ARG A 270 -25.86 -10.25 3.83
CA ARG A 270 -25.00 -11.16 3.03
C ARG A 270 -23.79 -10.41 2.45
N LEU A 271 -22.64 -11.07 2.38
CA LEU A 271 -21.42 -10.55 1.74
C LEU A 271 -21.53 -10.52 0.20
N GLY A 272 -20.74 -9.63 -0.44
CA GLY A 272 -20.60 -9.55 -1.90
C GLY A 272 -21.24 -8.31 -2.54
N LEU A 273 -21.00 -8.09 -3.84
CA LEU A 273 -21.38 -6.88 -4.60
C LEU A 273 -22.89 -6.53 -4.58
N GLU A 274 -23.75 -7.48 -4.20
CA GLU A 274 -25.20 -7.30 -4.09
C GLU A 274 -25.67 -6.79 -2.71
N PHE A 275 -24.78 -6.51 -1.76
CA PHE A 275 -25.17 -5.93 -0.45
C PHE A 275 -26.00 -4.64 -0.64
N ASN A 276 -25.65 -3.85 -1.67
CA ASN A 276 -26.34 -2.64 -2.10
C ASN A 276 -27.78 -2.85 -2.60
N ALA A 277 -28.25 -4.08 -2.76
CA ALA A 277 -29.64 -4.38 -3.10
C ALA A 277 -30.57 -4.33 -1.87
N GLN A 278 -30.00 -4.25 -0.66
CA GLN A 278 -30.72 -4.14 0.62
C GLN A 278 -30.27 -2.90 1.40
N ARG A 279 -30.10 -1.77 0.71
CA ARG A 279 -29.64 -0.46 1.25
C ARG A 279 -30.29 -0.08 2.57
N ARG A 280 -31.59 -0.35 2.68
CA ARG A 280 -32.37 -0.05 3.89
C ARG A 280 -31.97 -0.94 5.07
N ALA A 281 -31.72 -2.23 4.83
CA ALA A 281 -31.34 -3.16 5.89
C ALA A 281 -30.00 -2.80 6.53
N VAL A 282 -29.03 -2.31 5.74
CA VAL A 282 -27.73 -1.85 6.27
C VAL A 282 -27.94 -0.68 7.22
N LEU A 283 -28.73 0.33 6.81
CA LEU A 283 -29.08 1.45 7.67
C LEU A 283 -29.78 0.98 8.95
N ASP A 284 -30.83 0.17 8.81
CA ASP A 284 -31.60 -0.35 9.96
C ASP A 284 -30.70 -1.12 10.94
N ASN A 285 -29.67 -1.82 10.45
CA ASN A 285 -28.73 -2.52 11.32
C ASN A 285 -27.89 -1.54 12.15
N HIS A 286 -27.37 -0.47 11.57
CA HIS A 286 -26.57 0.52 12.29
C HIS A 286 -27.41 1.31 13.30
N VAL A 287 -28.66 1.61 12.95
CA VAL A 287 -29.65 2.21 13.86
C VAL A 287 -29.86 1.29 15.07
N ARG A 288 -30.21 0.01 14.86
CA ARG A 288 -30.44 -0.92 15.97
C ARG A 288 -29.22 -1.10 16.88
N GLU A 289 -28.02 -1.18 16.31
CA GLU A 289 -26.79 -1.30 17.11
C GLU A 289 -26.49 -0.01 17.91
N THR A 290 -26.86 1.15 17.38
CA THR A 290 -26.76 2.44 18.09
C THR A 290 -27.80 2.53 19.21
N GLU A 291 -29.04 2.10 18.96
CA GLU A 291 -30.09 2.02 19.99
C GLU A 291 -29.71 1.03 21.10
N ARG A 292 -29.09 -0.10 20.75
CA ARG A 292 -28.54 -1.06 21.72
C ARG A 292 -27.46 -0.41 22.58
N LEU A 293 -26.52 0.32 21.97
CA LEU A 293 -25.52 1.09 22.71
C LEU A 293 -26.20 2.10 23.64
N ALA A 294 -27.23 2.82 23.19
CA ALA A 294 -27.97 3.75 24.03
C ALA A 294 -28.65 3.07 25.23
N ASP A 295 -29.26 1.91 25.03
CA ASP A 295 -29.82 1.09 26.12
C ASP A 295 -28.74 0.64 27.12
N ASP A 296 -27.58 0.24 26.62
CA ASP A 296 -26.45 -0.17 27.46
C ASP A 296 -25.88 1.01 28.25
N VAL A 297 -25.82 2.21 27.67
CA VAL A 297 -25.44 3.44 28.39
C VAL A 297 -26.46 3.79 29.48
N ARG A 298 -27.75 3.80 29.16
CA ARG A 298 -28.82 4.04 30.15
C ARG A 298 -28.80 3.05 31.30
N ALA A 299 -28.46 1.79 31.01
CA ALA A 299 -28.35 0.74 32.00
C ALA A 299 -26.99 0.71 32.75
N GLY A 300 -26.06 1.60 32.41
CA GLY A 300 -24.72 1.65 33.02
C GLY A 300 -23.79 0.50 32.61
N ARG A 301 -24.09 -0.19 31.51
CA ARG A 301 -23.26 -1.27 30.93
C ARG A 301 -22.22 -0.75 29.95
N ALA A 302 -22.43 0.42 29.35
CA ALA A 302 -21.49 1.12 28.48
C ALA A 302 -21.31 2.58 28.94
N GLN A 303 -20.21 3.22 28.54
CA GLN A 303 -19.99 4.65 28.84
C GLN A 303 -20.65 5.56 27.81
N GLN A 304 -21.18 6.71 28.23
CA GLN A 304 -21.74 7.73 27.32
C GLN A 304 -20.66 8.20 26.33
N PRO A 305 -20.82 7.96 25.02
CA PRO A 305 -19.87 8.45 24.03
C PRO A 305 -20.04 9.96 23.83
N MET A 306 -18.93 10.64 23.57
CA MET A 306 -18.91 12.03 23.13
C MET A 306 -19.36 12.18 21.68
N PHE A 307 -19.07 11.17 20.85
CA PHE A 307 -19.57 11.01 19.49
C PHE A 307 -19.46 9.55 19.05
N VAL A 308 -20.24 9.19 18.05
CA VAL A 308 -20.31 7.84 17.47
C VAL A 308 -19.83 7.89 16.02
N ILE A 309 -19.08 6.89 15.57
CA ILE A 309 -18.63 6.76 14.19
C ILE A 309 -19.35 5.56 13.56
N TRP A 310 -20.08 5.83 12.49
CA TRP A 310 -20.62 4.79 11.62
C TRP A 310 -19.68 4.52 10.43
N PRO A 311 -19.74 3.31 9.85
CA PRO A 311 -18.90 2.92 8.72
C PRO A 311 -19.22 3.68 7.43
N GLU A 312 -18.33 3.56 6.46
CA GLU A 312 -18.59 4.00 5.07
C GLU A 312 -19.85 3.28 4.55
N ASN A 313 -20.70 4.01 3.83
CA ASN A 313 -21.95 3.47 3.29
C ASN A 313 -22.87 2.82 4.36
N SER A 314 -22.77 3.25 5.63
CA SER A 314 -23.74 2.88 6.68
C SER A 314 -25.19 3.25 6.30
N SER A 315 -25.35 4.30 5.48
CA SER A 315 -26.57 4.57 4.73
C SER A 315 -26.28 4.59 3.22
N ASP A 316 -26.74 3.57 2.49
CA ASP A 316 -26.72 3.55 1.02
C ASP A 316 -27.87 4.34 0.38
N ILE A 317 -28.79 4.85 1.21
CA ILE A 317 -29.87 5.77 0.84
C ILE A 317 -29.42 7.17 1.24
N ASP A 318 -29.46 8.13 0.32
CA ASP A 318 -29.12 9.53 0.60
C ASP A 318 -30.05 10.11 1.70
N PRO A 319 -29.56 10.33 2.93
CA PRO A 319 -30.39 10.75 4.06
C PRO A 319 -30.71 12.24 4.02
N LEU A 320 -30.08 13.01 3.11
CA LEU A 320 -30.43 14.40 2.88
C LEU A 320 -31.61 14.53 1.91
N ALA A 321 -31.81 13.53 1.04
CA ALA A 321 -32.90 13.50 0.08
C ALA A 321 -34.07 12.58 0.50
N ASN A 322 -33.85 11.62 1.40
CA ASN A 322 -34.85 10.65 1.82
C ASN A 322 -35.31 10.91 3.26
N PRO A 323 -36.58 11.32 3.49
CA PRO A 323 -37.12 11.62 4.82
C PRO A 323 -37.12 10.44 5.79
N ASP A 324 -37.31 9.22 5.30
CA ASP A 324 -37.35 8.02 6.15
C ASP A 324 -35.95 7.70 6.68
N ALA A 325 -34.92 7.78 5.83
CA ALA A 325 -33.53 7.59 6.28
C ALA A 325 -33.11 8.70 7.25
N ASN A 326 -33.51 9.95 6.97
CA ASN A 326 -33.28 11.09 7.86
C ASN A 326 -33.88 10.86 9.26
N ALA A 327 -35.14 10.43 9.32
CA ALA A 327 -35.86 10.21 10.57
C ALA A 327 -35.21 9.12 11.44
N GLU A 328 -34.79 8.00 10.84
CA GLU A 328 -34.10 6.92 11.57
C GLU A 328 -32.75 7.35 12.14
N ILE A 329 -31.95 8.07 11.34
CA ILE A 329 -30.63 8.55 11.79
C ILE A 329 -30.81 9.58 12.91
N SER A 330 -31.80 10.46 12.78
CA SER A 330 -32.13 11.43 13.83
C SER A 330 -32.59 10.73 15.10
N ALA A 331 -33.46 9.73 15.00
CA ALA A 331 -33.88 8.92 16.14
C ALA A 331 -32.71 8.19 16.82
N ALA A 332 -31.76 7.66 16.04
CA ALA A 332 -30.56 7.04 16.57
C ALA A 332 -29.66 8.03 17.31
N ALA A 333 -29.44 9.24 16.74
CA ALA A 333 -28.67 10.31 17.37
C ALA A 333 -29.33 10.81 18.66
N ASP A 334 -30.64 10.99 18.65
CA ASP A 334 -31.44 11.37 19.83
C ASP A 334 -31.43 10.28 20.90
N ALA A 335 -31.47 9.00 20.51
CA ALA A 335 -31.48 7.88 21.45
C ALA A 335 -30.15 7.77 22.21
N ILE A 336 -29.01 7.95 21.53
CA ILE A 336 -27.67 7.91 22.14
C ILE A 336 -27.26 9.25 22.77
N ASP A 337 -27.97 10.35 22.47
CA ASP A 337 -27.66 11.70 22.93
C ASP A 337 -26.22 12.12 22.62
N ALA A 338 -25.76 11.83 21.40
CA ALA A 338 -24.42 12.16 20.92
C ALA A 338 -24.39 12.31 19.39
N PRO A 339 -23.55 13.19 18.84
CA PRO A 339 -23.38 13.30 17.40
C PRO A 339 -22.88 12.00 16.77
N ILE A 340 -23.38 11.70 15.57
CA ILE A 340 -23.00 10.52 14.79
C ILE A 340 -22.30 10.95 13.50
N LEU A 341 -21.12 10.41 13.20
CA LEU A 341 -20.48 10.52 11.90
C LEU A 341 -21.03 9.43 10.97
N VAL A 342 -21.98 9.81 10.11
CA VAL A 342 -22.73 8.90 9.24
C VAL A 342 -22.09 8.81 7.87
N GLY A 343 -21.58 7.62 7.51
CA GLY A 343 -21.10 7.35 6.16
C GLY A 343 -22.26 7.11 5.19
N SER A 344 -22.32 7.88 4.11
CA SER A 344 -23.42 7.86 3.14
C SER A 344 -22.99 8.18 1.71
N VAL A 345 -23.79 7.74 0.74
CA VAL A 345 -23.69 8.17 -0.66
C VAL A 345 -24.66 9.31 -0.91
N VAL A 346 -24.15 10.47 -1.31
CA VAL A 346 -24.95 11.68 -1.54
C VAL A 346 -24.86 12.09 -3.00
N ALA A 347 -25.96 12.58 -3.56
CA ALA A 347 -25.95 13.14 -4.91
C ALA A 347 -24.99 14.33 -5.00
N ALA A 348 -24.12 14.32 -6.01
CA ALA A 348 -23.16 15.40 -6.23
C ALA A 348 -23.72 16.49 -7.17
N PRO A 349 -23.16 17.72 -7.14
CA PRO A 349 -23.49 18.73 -8.15
C PRO A 349 -23.34 18.18 -9.58
N GLY A 350 -24.39 18.34 -10.39
CA GLY A 350 -24.44 17.78 -11.75
C GLY A 350 -25.06 16.39 -11.86
N TYR A 351 -25.60 15.84 -10.78
CA TYR A 351 -26.39 14.62 -10.79
C TYR A 351 -27.60 14.73 -11.73
N THR A 352 -27.74 13.75 -12.61
CA THR A 352 -28.96 13.48 -13.39
C THR A 352 -29.19 11.97 -13.47
N ARG A 353 -30.35 11.52 -13.98
CA ARG A 353 -30.59 10.08 -14.19
C ARG A 353 -29.58 9.43 -15.15
N ASP A 354 -29.11 10.19 -16.14
CA ASP A 354 -28.15 9.70 -17.14
C ASP A 354 -26.69 9.94 -16.72
N ASN A 355 -26.46 10.78 -15.70
CA ASN A 355 -25.16 11.08 -15.12
C ASN A 355 -25.26 11.04 -13.59
N PRO A 356 -25.31 9.84 -12.97
CA PRO A 356 -25.61 9.68 -11.56
C PRO A 356 -24.36 9.93 -10.68
N VAL A 357 -23.73 11.10 -10.83
CA VAL A 357 -22.56 11.49 -10.05
C VAL A 357 -22.90 11.64 -8.58
N SER A 358 -22.02 11.14 -7.73
CA SER A 358 -22.21 11.12 -6.28
C SER A 358 -20.91 11.40 -5.53
N ASN A 359 -21.04 11.79 -4.27
CA ASN A 359 -19.95 11.83 -3.31
C ASN A 359 -20.13 10.69 -2.29
N ASN A 360 -19.04 10.01 -1.99
CA ASN A 360 -18.94 9.15 -0.82
C ASN A 360 -18.58 10.05 0.36
N SER A 361 -19.49 10.18 1.32
CA SER A 361 -19.49 11.28 2.29
C SER A 361 -19.60 10.77 3.71
N VAL A 362 -19.03 11.51 4.66
CA VAL A 362 -19.24 11.34 6.10
C VAL A 362 -19.89 12.62 6.61
N ILE A 363 -21.11 12.51 7.13
CA ILE A 363 -21.94 13.63 7.59
C ILE A 363 -22.01 13.59 9.10
N VAL A 364 -21.73 14.71 9.78
CA VAL A 364 -22.02 14.86 11.21
C VAL A 364 -23.52 15.02 11.37
N TRP A 365 -24.11 14.17 12.20
CA TRP A 365 -25.52 14.19 12.54
C TRP A 365 -25.69 14.47 14.03
N ASN A 366 -26.13 15.67 14.36
CA ASN A 366 -26.29 16.11 15.74
C ASN A 366 -27.68 15.69 16.28
N PRO A 367 -27.77 15.31 17.57
CA PRO A 367 -29.06 15.09 18.22
C PRO A 367 -29.89 16.38 18.17
N GLU A 368 -31.20 16.23 18.03
CA GLU A 368 -32.23 17.28 17.90
C GLU A 368 -32.15 18.17 16.65
N THR A 369 -30.95 18.52 16.18
CA THR A 369 -30.74 19.48 15.09
C THR A 369 -30.50 18.81 13.73
N GLY A 370 -30.12 17.53 13.70
CA GLY A 370 -29.93 16.77 12.46
C GLY A 370 -28.58 17.01 11.77
N PRO A 371 -28.49 16.88 10.42
CA PRO A 371 -27.24 16.91 9.68
C PRO A 371 -26.56 18.29 9.70
N ASP A 372 -25.22 18.30 9.79
CA ASP A 372 -24.37 19.49 9.86
C ASP A 372 -23.14 19.36 8.93
N GLU A 373 -21.91 19.50 9.46
CA GLU A 373 -20.68 19.42 8.68
C GLU A 373 -20.54 18.08 7.94
N ARG A 374 -19.93 18.13 6.75
CA ARG A 374 -19.74 16.96 5.90
C ARG A 374 -18.35 16.93 5.29
N HIS A 375 -17.73 15.75 5.29
CA HIS A 375 -16.53 15.44 4.52
C HIS A 375 -16.86 14.56 3.31
N ASP A 376 -16.49 15.01 2.12
CA ASP A 376 -16.55 14.21 0.89
C ASP A 376 -15.18 13.57 0.61
N LYS A 377 -15.16 12.25 0.41
CA LYS A 377 -13.97 11.45 0.11
C LYS A 377 -13.15 12.07 -1.02
N LYS A 378 -11.88 12.37 -0.76
CA LYS A 378 -10.97 13.08 -1.65
C LYS A 378 -10.14 12.15 -2.52
N ILE A 379 -9.75 10.98 -2.01
CA ILE A 379 -9.04 9.96 -2.78
C ILE A 379 -10.02 8.83 -3.10
N VAL A 380 -10.66 8.96 -4.26
CA VAL A 380 -11.61 7.98 -4.77
C VAL A 380 -10.87 6.77 -5.36
N GLN A 381 -11.33 5.56 -5.06
CA GLN A 381 -10.70 4.32 -5.49
C GLN A 381 -10.89 4.09 -7.01
N PRO A 382 -9.80 3.97 -7.79
CA PRO A 382 -9.89 3.63 -9.20
C PRO A 382 -10.47 2.23 -9.44
N PHE A 383 -11.17 2.05 -10.55
CA PHE A 383 -11.80 0.82 -11.03
C PHE A 383 -12.96 0.26 -10.20
N GLY A 384 -13.11 0.67 -8.94
CA GLY A 384 -14.28 0.40 -8.10
C GLY A 384 -15.26 1.57 -8.07
N GLU A 385 -14.83 2.68 -7.45
CA GLU A 385 -15.67 3.86 -7.20
C GLU A 385 -15.78 4.79 -8.42
N TYR A 386 -14.76 4.80 -9.28
CA TYR A 386 -14.80 5.44 -10.59
C TYR A 386 -13.93 4.67 -11.59
N LEU A 387 -14.15 4.87 -12.89
CA LEU A 387 -13.31 4.26 -13.94
C LEU A 387 -12.45 5.32 -14.65
N PRO A 388 -11.13 5.33 -14.41
CA PRO A 388 -10.20 6.15 -15.20
C PRO A 388 -10.34 5.82 -16.68
N TRP A 389 -10.32 6.82 -17.57
CA TRP A 389 -10.40 6.65 -19.02
C TRP A 389 -11.51 5.67 -19.46
N ARG A 390 -12.72 5.80 -18.89
CA ARG A 390 -13.87 4.92 -19.16
C ARG A 390 -14.08 4.61 -20.65
N SER A 391 -13.92 5.59 -21.54
CA SER A 391 -14.03 5.40 -22.99
C SER A 391 -13.05 4.37 -23.55
N PHE A 392 -11.80 4.34 -23.06
CA PHE A 392 -10.80 3.35 -23.45
C PHE A 392 -11.14 1.96 -22.91
N PHE A 393 -11.45 1.83 -21.61
CA PHE A 393 -11.74 0.52 -21.01
C PHE A 393 -13.05 -0.10 -21.51
N ARG A 394 -14.03 0.71 -21.96
CA ARG A 394 -15.21 0.22 -22.68
C ARG A 394 -14.86 -0.55 -23.94
N LEU A 395 -13.74 -0.27 -24.59
CA LEU A 395 -13.27 -1.03 -25.76
C LEU A 395 -12.77 -2.43 -25.38
N LEU A 396 -12.34 -2.62 -24.13
CA LEU A 396 -11.78 -3.88 -23.64
C LEU A 396 -12.84 -4.77 -22.99
N SER A 397 -13.84 -4.17 -22.33
CA SER A 397 -14.88 -4.93 -21.63
C SER A 397 -16.17 -4.15 -21.40
N PRO A 398 -17.36 -4.78 -21.57
CA PRO A 398 -18.62 -4.19 -21.18
C PRO A 398 -18.76 -4.01 -19.65
N TYR A 399 -17.93 -4.67 -18.84
CA TYR A 399 -17.91 -4.45 -17.38
C TYR A 399 -17.50 -3.03 -16.99
N ALA A 400 -16.87 -2.28 -17.90
CA ALA A 400 -16.52 -0.87 -17.72
C ALA A 400 -17.72 0.00 -17.33
N ASP A 401 -18.95 -0.37 -17.70
CA ASP A 401 -20.16 0.37 -17.37
C ASP A 401 -20.69 0.11 -15.97
N ARG A 402 -20.17 -0.90 -15.27
CA ARG A 402 -20.54 -1.21 -13.88
C ARG A 402 -19.73 -0.43 -12.84
N ALA A 403 -18.61 0.18 -13.23
CA ALA A 403 -17.80 0.98 -12.32
C ALA A 403 -18.52 2.26 -11.91
N GLY A 404 -18.36 2.68 -10.65
CA GLY A 404 -19.09 3.79 -10.04
C GLY A 404 -18.87 5.16 -10.70
N TYR A 405 -19.63 6.15 -10.24
CA TYR A 405 -19.61 7.54 -10.73
C TYR A 405 -19.21 8.53 -9.63
N PHE A 406 -18.46 8.05 -8.63
CA PHE A 406 -18.03 8.91 -7.54
C PHE A 406 -17.06 9.99 -8.04
N ILE A 407 -17.25 11.21 -7.54
CA ILE A 407 -16.33 12.31 -7.78
C ILE A 407 -15.59 12.69 -6.48
N PRO A 408 -14.31 13.09 -6.58
CA PRO A 408 -13.55 13.54 -5.42
C PRO A 408 -14.14 14.77 -4.73
N GLY A 409 -14.09 14.78 -3.40
CA GLY A 409 -14.26 15.98 -2.59
C GLY A 409 -13.06 16.94 -2.66
N SER A 410 -13.23 18.13 -2.08
CA SER A 410 -12.20 19.19 -2.07
C SER A 410 -11.81 19.69 -0.67
N GLY A 411 -12.40 19.13 0.39
CA GLY A 411 -12.11 19.50 1.77
C GLY A 411 -10.70 19.11 2.24
N ASP A 412 -10.40 19.49 3.47
CA ASP A 412 -9.12 19.23 4.15
C ASP A 412 -9.14 17.96 5.02
N GLY A 413 -10.27 17.24 5.02
CA GLY A 413 -10.42 15.98 5.75
C GLY A 413 -10.88 16.14 7.19
N VAL A 414 -11.36 17.30 7.63
CA VAL A 414 -11.83 17.52 9.01
C VAL A 414 -13.33 17.78 9.07
N VAL A 415 -13.99 17.23 10.09
CA VAL A 415 -15.34 17.60 10.54
C VAL A 415 -15.34 17.81 12.05
N HIS A 416 -16.33 18.54 12.58
CA HIS A 416 -16.48 18.78 14.01
C HIS A 416 -17.69 18.03 14.58
N ALA A 417 -17.45 17.20 15.60
CA ALA A 417 -18.50 16.56 16.38
C ALA A 417 -18.27 16.84 17.86
N ALA A 418 -19.30 17.33 18.56
CA ALA A 418 -19.21 17.79 19.94
C ALA A 418 -18.05 18.79 20.19
N GLY A 419 -17.73 19.63 19.19
CA GLY A 419 -16.63 20.59 19.24
C GLY A 419 -15.23 19.99 19.05
N VAL A 420 -15.11 18.68 18.81
CA VAL A 420 -13.85 17.99 18.55
C VAL A 420 -13.57 17.95 17.05
N PRO A 421 -12.41 18.45 16.57
CA PRO A 421 -12.00 18.28 15.18
C PRO A 421 -11.56 16.82 14.93
N ILE A 422 -12.28 16.13 14.06
CA ILE A 422 -12.07 14.72 13.69
C ILE A 422 -11.56 14.66 12.26
N GLY A 423 -10.40 14.02 12.07
CA GLY A 423 -9.85 13.77 10.74
C GLY A 423 -10.46 12.52 10.14
N VAL A 424 -11.12 12.62 8.99
CA VAL A 424 -11.79 11.52 8.30
C VAL A 424 -10.92 11.01 7.16
N ALA A 425 -10.65 9.69 7.14
CA ALA A 425 -9.98 9.02 6.04
C ALA A 425 -10.79 7.78 5.65
N THR A 426 -11.72 7.94 4.71
CA THR A 426 -12.71 6.93 4.37
C THR A 426 -12.07 5.77 3.58
N CYS A 427 -12.12 4.56 4.15
CA CYS A 427 -11.78 3.29 3.52
C CYS A 427 -10.41 3.26 2.80
N TRP A 428 -10.40 3.57 1.50
CA TRP A 428 -9.21 3.64 0.64
C TRP A 428 -8.27 4.78 1.02
N GLU A 429 -8.74 5.83 1.70
CA GLU A 429 -7.90 6.99 2.01
C GLU A 429 -6.84 6.72 3.08
N VAL A 430 -7.09 5.77 3.99
CA VAL A 430 -6.21 5.48 5.14
C VAL A 430 -4.81 5.03 4.74
N ILE A 431 -4.65 4.41 3.55
CA ILE A 431 -3.35 3.96 3.06
C ILE A 431 -2.50 5.10 2.47
N PHE A 432 -3.09 6.28 2.26
CA PHE A 432 -2.39 7.45 1.72
C PHE A 432 -2.00 8.42 2.83
N ASP A 433 -0.69 8.63 2.98
CA ASP A 433 -0.17 9.58 3.96
C ASP A 433 -0.78 10.97 3.83
N ARG A 434 -0.93 11.45 2.59
CA ARG A 434 -1.46 12.79 2.33
C ARG A 434 -2.84 13.05 2.94
N ALA A 435 -3.73 12.05 3.04
CA ALA A 435 -5.08 12.25 3.55
C ALA A 435 -5.08 12.50 5.07
N THR A 436 -4.45 11.60 5.82
CA THR A 436 -4.36 11.70 7.29
C THR A 436 -3.42 12.81 7.74
N ARG A 437 -2.34 13.06 7.00
CA ARG A 437 -1.45 14.19 7.27
C ARG A 437 -2.15 15.55 7.06
N GLU A 438 -2.97 15.69 6.02
CA GLU A 438 -3.71 16.94 5.77
C GLU A 438 -4.69 17.23 6.91
N SER A 439 -5.51 16.27 7.30
CA SER A 439 -6.50 16.46 8.37
C SER A 439 -5.87 16.78 9.73
N VAL A 440 -4.76 16.12 10.09
CA VAL A 440 -4.02 16.42 11.33
C VAL A 440 -3.38 17.81 11.30
N ARG A 441 -2.91 18.26 10.12
CA ARG A 441 -2.40 19.63 9.96
C ARG A 441 -3.52 20.67 10.00
N SER A 442 -4.74 20.30 9.64
CA SER A 442 -5.96 21.11 9.79
C SER A 442 -6.54 21.08 11.20
N GLY A 443 -5.89 20.39 12.15
CA GLY A 443 -6.25 20.44 13.57
C GLY A 443 -6.94 19.19 14.11
N ALA A 444 -7.08 18.13 13.31
CA ALA A 444 -7.68 16.88 13.78
C ALA A 444 -6.99 16.36 15.06
N GLN A 445 -7.80 16.09 16.08
CA GLN A 445 -7.36 15.59 17.39
C GLN A 445 -7.47 14.07 17.53
N ILE A 446 -8.22 13.46 16.62
CA ILE A 446 -8.44 12.03 16.47
C ILE A 446 -8.68 11.73 14.98
N LEU A 447 -8.44 10.50 14.56
CA LEU A 447 -8.73 10.05 13.19
C LEU A 447 -9.89 9.04 13.19
N ALA A 448 -10.85 9.23 12.30
CA ALA A 448 -11.91 8.30 11.98
C ALA A 448 -11.62 7.63 10.63
N VAL A 449 -11.76 6.31 10.58
CA VAL A 449 -11.63 5.51 9.36
C VAL A 449 -12.92 4.72 9.14
N PRO A 450 -13.98 5.36 8.61
CA PRO A 450 -15.18 4.65 8.18
C PRO A 450 -14.84 3.77 6.98
N THR A 451 -15.21 2.50 7.00
CA THR A 451 -14.85 1.56 5.94
C THR A 451 -15.95 0.55 5.63
N ASN A 452 -16.18 0.28 4.35
CA ASN A 452 -17.10 -0.76 3.92
C ASN A 452 -16.33 -1.96 3.38
N ASN A 453 -16.16 -2.97 4.23
CA ASN A 453 -15.50 -4.21 3.86
C ASN A 453 -16.47 -5.30 3.34
N ALA A 454 -17.76 -5.00 3.09
CA ALA A 454 -18.77 -6.00 2.70
C ALA A 454 -18.47 -6.71 1.37
N THR A 455 -17.60 -6.10 0.56
CA THR A 455 -17.15 -6.63 -0.74
C THR A 455 -15.83 -7.39 -0.66
N PHE A 456 -15.21 -7.47 0.53
CA PHE A 456 -13.85 -7.96 0.72
C PHE A 456 -13.80 -9.04 1.81
N ASP A 457 -12.67 -9.75 1.88
CA ASP A 457 -12.45 -10.79 2.88
C ASP A 457 -11.78 -10.26 4.16
N GLU A 458 -11.75 -11.11 5.19
CA GLU A 458 -11.13 -10.80 6.48
C GLU A 458 -9.63 -10.49 6.34
N ALA A 459 -8.94 -11.12 5.38
CA ALA A 459 -7.52 -10.87 5.13
C ALA A 459 -7.29 -9.42 4.66
N MET A 460 -8.12 -8.91 3.76
CA MET A 460 -8.09 -7.51 3.36
C MET A 460 -8.38 -6.59 4.55
N SER A 461 -9.40 -6.89 5.37
CA SER A 461 -9.75 -6.08 6.55
C SER A 461 -8.57 -5.98 7.53
N ARG A 462 -7.83 -7.07 7.77
CA ARG A 462 -6.59 -7.05 8.57
C ARG A 462 -5.46 -6.23 7.94
N GLN A 463 -5.32 -6.25 6.61
CA GLN A 463 -4.36 -5.39 5.91
C GLN A 463 -4.73 -3.91 6.05
N GLN A 464 -6.02 -3.56 5.94
CA GLN A 464 -6.50 -2.19 6.14
C GLN A 464 -6.28 -1.70 7.58
N LEU A 465 -6.52 -2.56 8.58
CA LEU A 465 -6.18 -2.25 9.97
C LEU A 465 -4.70 -1.94 10.15
N ALA A 466 -3.79 -2.66 9.49
CA ALA A 466 -2.37 -2.33 9.57
C ALA A 466 -2.05 -0.92 9.03
N PHE A 467 -2.78 -0.44 8.03
CA PHE A 467 -2.65 0.95 7.57
C PHE A 467 -3.07 1.93 8.66
N ALA A 468 -4.24 1.73 9.25
CA ALA A 468 -4.75 2.54 10.36
C ALA A 468 -3.81 2.54 11.57
N ARG A 469 -3.24 1.38 11.91
CA ARG A 469 -2.23 1.22 12.97
C ARG A 469 -0.98 2.04 12.71
N LEU A 470 -0.50 2.05 11.47
CA LEU A 470 0.65 2.88 11.12
C LEU A 470 0.30 4.37 11.17
N ARG A 471 -0.89 4.79 10.68
CA ARG A 471 -1.36 6.18 10.76
C ARG A 471 -1.44 6.69 12.21
N ALA A 472 -1.86 5.83 13.14
CA ALA A 472 -1.92 6.17 14.57
C ALA A 472 -0.55 6.58 15.12
N VAL A 473 0.50 5.80 14.80
CA VAL A 473 1.89 6.07 15.21
C VAL A 473 2.47 7.28 14.49
N GLU A 474 2.23 7.35 13.19
CA GLU A 474 2.77 8.40 12.32
C GLU A 474 2.30 9.79 12.71
N HIS A 475 1.04 9.91 13.13
CA HIS A 475 0.44 11.20 13.49
C HIS A 475 0.29 11.43 14.99
N ASP A 476 0.65 10.44 15.83
CA ASP A 476 0.45 10.50 17.28
C ASP A 476 -1.04 10.81 17.58
N ARG A 477 -1.93 9.97 17.06
CA ARG A 477 -3.38 10.10 17.17
C ARG A 477 -4.00 8.76 17.53
N TYR A 478 -5.08 8.81 18.31
CA TYR A 478 -6.00 7.68 18.34
C TYR A 478 -6.69 7.56 16.97
N VAL A 479 -6.90 6.34 16.53
CA VAL A 479 -7.61 6.04 15.27
C VAL A 479 -8.79 5.13 15.58
N VAL A 480 -9.98 5.52 15.16
CA VAL A 480 -11.20 4.74 15.30
C VAL A 480 -11.60 4.24 13.93
N VAL A 481 -11.49 2.93 13.73
CA VAL A 481 -11.91 2.23 12.50
C VAL A 481 -13.31 1.70 12.73
N ALA A 482 -14.26 2.11 11.88
CA ALA A 482 -15.64 1.64 11.91
C ALA A 482 -15.91 0.88 10.61
N GLY A 483 -16.02 -0.44 10.71
CA GLY A 483 -16.26 -1.33 9.58
C GLY A 483 -17.73 -1.72 9.47
N THR A 484 -18.28 -1.77 8.25
CA THR A 484 -19.65 -2.28 8.04
C THR A 484 -19.71 -3.76 8.40
N THR A 485 -18.83 -4.57 7.80
CA THR A 485 -18.66 -6.01 8.06
C THR A 485 -17.23 -6.36 8.45
N GLY A 486 -16.29 -5.44 8.21
CA GLY A 486 -14.89 -5.61 8.54
C GLY A 486 -14.65 -5.39 10.01
N ILE A 487 -13.43 -5.68 10.46
CA ILE A 487 -13.03 -5.51 11.84
C ILE A 487 -13.04 -4.01 12.17
N SER A 488 -13.92 -3.61 13.09
CA SER A 488 -13.87 -2.31 13.74
C SER A 488 -12.85 -2.35 14.86
N ALA A 489 -12.13 -1.25 15.09
CA ALA A 489 -11.09 -1.19 16.09
C ALA A 489 -10.87 0.23 16.61
N VAL A 490 -10.43 0.33 17.86
CA VAL A 490 -9.85 1.55 18.41
C VAL A 490 -8.37 1.31 18.59
N ILE A 491 -7.56 2.20 18.02
CA ILE A 491 -6.11 2.06 17.92
C ILE A 491 -5.46 3.22 18.68
N ALA A 492 -4.56 2.90 19.59
CA ALA A 492 -3.79 3.87 20.35
C ALA A 492 -2.63 4.49 19.52
N PRO A 493 -2.08 5.64 19.93
CA PRO A 493 -0.96 6.29 19.25
C PRO A 493 0.34 5.48 19.14
N ASP A 494 0.46 4.33 19.82
CA ASP A 494 1.58 3.39 19.62
C ASP A 494 1.26 2.27 18.62
N GLY A 495 0.12 2.34 17.94
CA GLY A 495 -0.34 1.40 16.95
C GLY A 495 -0.95 0.13 17.54
N ARG A 496 -1.13 0.02 18.87
CA ARG A 496 -1.86 -1.10 19.46
C ARG A 496 -3.37 -0.93 19.28
N GLU A 497 -4.03 -2.02 18.93
CA GLU A 497 -5.47 -2.15 19.07
C GLU A 497 -5.81 -2.25 20.56
N ILE A 498 -6.58 -1.30 21.09
CA ILE A 498 -7.07 -1.32 22.48
C ILE A 498 -8.43 -2.01 22.60
N ALA A 499 -9.21 -2.00 21.52
CA ALA A 499 -10.46 -2.72 21.38
C ALA A 499 -10.66 -3.10 19.91
N ARG A 500 -11.30 -4.25 19.64
CA ARG A 500 -11.68 -4.69 18.30
C ARG A 500 -12.93 -5.55 18.32
N THR A 501 -13.68 -5.57 17.23
CA THR A 501 -14.77 -6.52 16.98
C THR A 501 -14.24 -7.76 16.24
N GLU A 502 -15.07 -8.78 16.05
CA GLU A 502 -14.79 -9.82 15.06
C GLU A 502 -15.31 -9.43 13.66
N PHE A 503 -14.84 -10.14 12.64
CA PHE A 503 -15.29 -9.95 11.27
C PHE A 503 -16.69 -10.52 11.07
N PHE A 504 -17.54 -9.78 10.35
CA PHE A 504 -18.88 -10.19 9.91
C PHE A 504 -19.88 -10.51 11.05
N GLU A 505 -19.80 -9.75 12.15
CA GLU A 505 -20.80 -9.75 13.23
C GLU A 505 -21.36 -8.35 13.48
N PRO A 506 -22.62 -8.19 13.95
CA PRO A 506 -23.09 -6.92 14.45
C PRO A 506 -22.51 -6.64 15.85
N ALA A 507 -21.92 -5.46 16.05
CA ALA A 507 -21.25 -5.09 17.30
C ALA A 507 -21.16 -3.56 17.46
N TYR A 508 -20.74 -3.11 18.64
CA TYR A 508 -20.22 -1.77 18.85
C TYR A 508 -18.98 -1.83 19.74
N LEU A 509 -18.16 -0.80 19.68
CA LEU A 509 -17.05 -0.55 20.61
C LEU A 509 -17.29 0.78 21.28
N ASP A 510 -17.22 0.84 22.62
CA ASP A 510 -17.05 2.07 23.37
C ASP A 510 -15.66 2.05 24.03
N ALA A 511 -14.85 3.08 23.78
CA ALA A 511 -13.48 3.13 24.29
C ALA A 511 -13.09 4.53 24.71
N GLN A 512 -12.26 4.60 25.76
CA GLN A 512 -11.63 5.85 26.16
C GLN A 512 -10.42 6.15 25.27
N VAL A 513 -10.41 7.35 24.71
CA VAL A 513 -9.33 7.90 23.89
C VAL A 513 -8.94 9.27 24.44
N ARG A 514 -7.76 9.75 24.07
CA ARG A 514 -7.30 11.10 24.44
C ARG A 514 -7.19 11.96 23.19
N LEU A 515 -7.67 13.19 23.27
CA LEU A 515 -7.62 14.15 22.17
C LEU A 515 -6.22 14.76 22.11
N LYS A 516 -5.47 14.49 21.04
CA LYS A 516 -4.07 14.90 20.93
C LYS A 516 -3.92 16.06 19.95
N THR A 517 -3.08 17.03 20.27
CA THR A 517 -2.88 18.22 19.41
C THR A 517 -1.46 18.33 18.85
N GLN A 518 -0.49 17.64 19.45
CA GLN A 518 0.90 17.72 19.03
C GLN A 518 1.10 17.17 17.61
N LEU A 519 2.03 17.79 16.87
CA LEU A 519 2.39 17.38 15.51
C LEU A 519 3.74 16.68 15.52
N THR A 520 3.76 15.42 15.09
CA THR A 520 4.96 14.60 14.93
C THR A 520 5.91 15.15 13.86
N ALA A 521 7.15 14.68 13.86
CA ALA A 521 8.10 15.04 12.81
C ALA A 521 7.63 14.52 11.43
N ALA A 522 7.01 13.34 11.36
CA ALA A 522 6.40 12.83 10.13
C ALA A 522 5.28 13.74 9.62
N THR A 523 4.38 14.18 10.51
CA THR A 523 3.29 15.10 10.13
C THR A 523 3.83 16.44 9.62
N ARG A 524 4.93 16.94 10.17
CA ARG A 524 5.55 18.21 9.74
C ARG A 524 6.33 18.03 8.43
N TRP A 525 7.19 17.02 8.35
CA TRP A 525 8.28 16.92 7.36
C TRP A 525 8.24 15.66 6.49
N GLY A 526 7.22 14.81 6.60
CA GLY A 526 7.10 13.54 5.86
C GLY A 526 7.44 13.63 4.37
N PRO A 527 6.82 14.53 3.59
CA PRO A 527 7.15 14.70 2.17
C PRO A 527 8.60 15.09 1.89
N LEU A 528 9.23 15.86 2.79
CA LEU A 528 10.65 16.21 2.68
C LEU A 528 11.53 14.99 2.93
N VAL A 529 11.22 14.20 3.96
CA VAL A 529 11.94 12.96 4.27
C VAL A 529 11.84 11.99 3.09
N GLU A 530 10.64 11.74 2.57
CA GLU A 530 10.43 10.90 1.39
C GLU A 530 11.22 11.39 0.17
N GLY A 531 11.18 12.71 -0.10
CA GLY A 531 11.96 13.33 -1.16
C GLY A 531 13.47 13.13 -1.01
N VAL A 532 14.01 13.26 0.21
CA VAL A 532 15.43 13.00 0.49
C VAL A 532 15.78 11.53 0.29
N LEU A 533 14.94 10.60 0.76
CA LEU A 533 15.17 9.16 0.58
C LEU A 533 15.15 8.74 -0.90
N ALA A 534 14.22 9.29 -1.68
CA ALA A 534 14.20 9.10 -3.13
C ALA A 534 15.42 9.73 -3.81
N ALA A 535 15.86 10.91 -3.37
CA ALA A 535 17.05 11.59 -3.89
C ALA A 535 18.34 10.80 -3.64
N ILE A 536 18.45 10.04 -2.53
CA ILE A 536 19.56 9.11 -2.29
C ILE A 536 19.64 8.05 -3.41
N GLY A 537 18.50 7.47 -3.80
CA GLY A 537 18.42 6.49 -4.88
C GLY A 537 18.79 7.09 -6.24
N VAL A 538 18.22 8.24 -6.58
CA VAL A 538 18.49 8.93 -7.86
C VAL A 538 19.94 9.42 -7.93
N GLY A 539 20.48 9.97 -6.84
CA GLY A 539 21.87 10.39 -6.75
C GLY A 539 22.85 9.25 -6.99
N ALA A 540 22.54 8.04 -6.52
CA ALA A 540 23.34 6.85 -6.79
C ALA A 540 23.38 6.50 -8.28
N LEU A 541 22.28 6.66 -9.00
CA LEU A 541 22.23 6.43 -10.46
C LEU A 541 23.11 7.42 -11.20
N ILE A 542 23.03 8.70 -10.84
CA ILE A 542 23.87 9.74 -11.42
C ILE A 542 25.35 9.43 -11.16
N ALA A 543 25.71 9.08 -9.92
CA ALA A 543 27.07 8.69 -9.57
C ALA A 543 27.55 7.46 -10.37
N ALA A 544 26.72 6.43 -10.51
CA ALA A 544 27.05 5.25 -11.30
C ALA A 544 27.22 5.58 -12.80
N MET A 545 26.39 6.46 -13.36
CA MET A 545 26.52 6.91 -14.75
C MET A 545 27.81 7.70 -14.99
N LEU A 546 28.14 8.61 -14.08
CA LEU A 546 29.38 9.41 -14.14
C LEU A 546 30.63 8.52 -13.98
N HIS A 547 30.60 7.57 -13.04
CA HIS A 547 31.72 6.66 -12.80
C HIS A 547 31.91 5.64 -13.93
N ASN A 548 30.84 5.21 -14.61
CA ASN A 548 30.93 4.18 -15.64
C ASN A 548 31.20 4.71 -17.05
N GLY A 549 31.21 6.03 -17.30
CA GLY A 549 31.64 6.69 -18.56
C GLY A 549 31.01 6.20 -19.88
N SER A 550 30.09 5.23 -19.83
CA SER A 550 29.69 4.36 -20.95
C SER A 550 28.24 4.59 -21.36
N PHE A 551 27.44 5.24 -20.51
CA PHE A 551 26.06 5.57 -20.84
C PHE A 551 25.98 6.70 -21.88
N VAL A 552 26.86 7.71 -21.78
CA VAL A 552 26.95 8.81 -22.76
C VAL A 552 27.55 8.34 -24.10
N ARG A 553 28.47 7.36 -24.08
CA ARG A 553 29.08 6.82 -25.31
C ARG A 553 28.14 6.00 -26.21
N ARG A 554 27.03 5.48 -25.69
CA ARG A 554 26.06 4.70 -26.49
C ARG A 554 25.03 5.53 -27.25
N LEU A 555 24.82 6.79 -26.88
CA LEU A 555 23.95 7.71 -27.62
C LEU A 555 24.69 8.54 -28.68
N GLY A 556 26.03 8.56 -28.65
CA GLY A 556 26.88 9.33 -29.58
C GLY A 556 27.40 8.57 -30.81
N MET A 557 27.06 7.28 -30.98
CA MET A 557 27.50 6.49 -32.14
C MET A 557 26.31 6.01 -32.98
N SER A 558 25.58 6.96 -33.58
CA SER A 558 24.66 6.66 -34.69
C SER A 558 24.79 7.64 -35.86
N THR A 559 25.78 8.54 -35.85
CA THR A 559 25.99 9.51 -36.95
C THR A 559 27.47 9.75 -37.22
N LYS A 560 28.16 8.76 -37.79
CA LYS A 560 29.34 8.96 -38.67
C LYS A 560 29.77 7.63 -39.27
N GLY A 561 29.27 7.34 -40.46
CA GLY A 561 29.65 6.13 -41.17
C GLY A 561 28.92 5.90 -42.48
N ARG A 562 28.67 6.95 -43.28
CA ARG A 562 28.39 6.82 -44.72
C ARG A 562 28.87 8.09 -45.43
N GLY A 563 30.05 7.99 -46.04
CA GLY A 563 30.67 9.04 -46.83
C GLY A 563 32.02 8.59 -47.39
N ALA A 564 32.01 8.15 -48.66
CA ALA A 564 33.10 8.07 -49.64
C ALA A 564 34.27 7.08 -49.39
N LYS A 565 34.26 5.96 -50.12
CA LYS A 565 34.92 5.82 -51.43
C LYS A 565 34.28 4.69 -52.22
#